data_AF-A0A3Q0JEF8-F1
#
_entry.id   AF-A0A3Q0JEF8-F1
#
_cell.length_a   1.000
_cell.length_b   1.000
_cell.length_c   1.000
_cell.angle_alpha   90.00
_cell.angle_beta   90.00
_cell.angle_gamma   90.00
#
_symmetry.space_group_name_H-M   'P 1'
#
loop_
_entity.id
_entity.type
_entity.pdbx_description
1 polymer ?
#
loop_
_entity_poly.entity_id
_entity_poly.type
_entity_poly.pdbx_seq_one_letter_code
_entity_poly.pdbx_strand_id
1 'polypeptide(L)'
;MAKCRPWFVRCVKPNAEKAPMRFDMPTVLEQLRYSGMLETIRIRKLGYPVRLKFSAFIDRYRYLLPYHITPARGTPLRELCHAVLSAHPGEYQLGTTRVFLRENLERSLERRRAALLQSAATALQKRVRGFLARKKYLAKRESAVKIQAAVRGWRERKRYVLMKRGITKAQAHFRGKQQRRRYQRLRDDLKKRSAAQKERSKMVAQREEAQEKAHRPSVGAAPVGQLDIPAELAFLFNKLEDWTPPHVDRNLVKVVGPVVDTAQRVNYDLPDDIDQHAFSKFSNIYFKSHVWGMKREPIKSPFLNKNKDSDYADSLAIFKLILRFMNDDSLTGKKEQVLGDYIAYKGLSNEKLRDEILCQLVNQTWRNDNTASCERGWLLMANCLSVFPPSAPLYKFLLKYVSDHAYNGYKQICQRKLLQSHNQWARSCPPSLLEWRANRKRVNMALQLNFADDVIT
;
A
#
# COMPACT_ATOMS: atom_id res chain seq x y z
N MET A 1 29.29 -2.08 67.80
CA MET A 1 29.47 -0.66 68.17
C MET A 1 29.41 0.20 66.91
N ALA A 2 28.34 0.98 66.73
CA ALA A 2 28.21 1.90 65.61
C ALA A 2 29.29 2.99 65.69
N LYS A 3 29.98 3.28 64.57
CA LYS A 3 30.99 4.34 64.50
C LYS A 3 30.31 5.71 64.61
N CYS A 4 30.28 6.31 65.80
CA CYS A 4 30.02 7.74 65.94
C CYS A 4 31.12 8.53 65.23
N ARG A 5 30.74 9.40 64.28
CA ARG A 5 31.64 10.38 63.68
C ARG A 5 31.36 11.71 64.37
N PRO A 6 32.17 12.12 65.36
CA PRO A 6 31.97 13.41 66.01
C PRO A 6 32.22 14.52 64.99
N TRP A 7 31.23 15.40 64.83
CA TRP A 7 31.34 16.61 64.04
C TRP A 7 31.61 17.77 65.00
N PHE A 8 32.69 18.50 64.74
CA PHE A 8 33.04 19.69 65.52
C PHE A 8 32.56 20.93 64.78
N VAL A 9 31.61 21.65 65.36
CA VAL A 9 31.17 22.96 64.86
C VAL A 9 31.85 24.04 65.70
N ARG A 10 32.58 24.96 65.03
CA ARG A 10 33.16 26.14 65.67
C ARG A 10 32.47 27.38 65.17
N CYS A 11 31.74 28.06 66.05
CA CYS A 11 31.07 29.30 65.73
C CYS A 11 32.06 30.47 65.83
N VAL A 12 32.07 31.35 64.83
CA VAL A 12 32.89 32.57 64.80
C VAL A 12 31.96 33.77 64.80
N LYS A 13 32.18 34.72 65.72
CA LYS A 13 31.36 35.94 65.79
C LYS A 13 31.74 36.86 64.63
N PRO A 14 30.80 37.31 63.80
CA PRO A 14 31.10 38.14 62.64
C PRO A 14 31.44 39.59 63.03
N ASN A 15 31.00 40.08 64.19
CA ASN A 15 31.33 41.39 64.74
C ASN A 15 31.13 41.39 66.28
N ALA A 16 31.73 42.36 66.98
CA ALA A 16 31.65 42.46 68.44
C ALA A 16 30.26 42.91 68.95
N GLU A 17 29.58 43.76 68.19
CA GLU A 17 28.28 44.36 68.53
C GLU A 17 27.09 43.38 68.36
N LYS A 18 27.34 42.16 67.83
CA LYS A 18 26.32 41.18 67.45
C LYS A 18 25.26 41.73 66.47
N ALA A 19 25.62 42.76 65.70
CA ALA A 19 24.74 43.38 64.73
C ALA A 19 24.49 42.42 63.54
N PRO A 20 23.24 42.29 63.05
CA PRO A 20 22.96 41.49 61.86
C PRO A 20 23.65 42.09 60.63
N MET A 21 24.03 41.25 59.66
CA MET A 21 24.63 41.63 58.37
C MET A 21 25.96 42.42 58.44
N ARG A 22 26.57 42.57 59.61
CA ARG A 22 27.86 43.23 59.77
C ARG A 22 29.00 42.20 59.91
N PHE A 23 30.05 42.36 59.11
CA PHE A 23 31.22 41.49 59.14
C PHE A 23 32.48 42.32 59.36
N ASP A 24 33.16 42.05 60.46
CA ASP A 24 34.41 42.70 60.86
C ASP A 24 35.58 41.72 60.70
N MET A 25 36.36 41.91 59.64
CA MET A 25 37.45 41.00 59.27
C MET A 25 38.52 40.86 60.37
N PRO A 26 38.99 41.94 61.05
CA PRO A 26 39.93 41.82 62.16
C PRO A 26 39.43 40.92 63.29
N THR A 27 38.20 41.15 63.77
CA THR A 27 37.57 40.33 64.82
C THR A 27 37.46 38.86 64.42
N VAL A 28 37.11 38.58 63.17
CA VAL A 28 37.00 37.20 62.65
C VAL A 28 38.37 36.54 62.51
N LEU A 29 39.36 37.24 61.96
CA LEU A 29 40.73 36.72 61.81
C LEU A 29 41.38 36.41 63.15
N GLU A 30 41.19 37.27 64.14
CA GLU A 30 41.72 37.10 65.48
C GLU A 30 41.13 35.85 66.16
N GLN A 31 39.81 35.66 66.07
CA GLN A 31 39.16 34.43 66.53
C GLN A 31 39.70 33.17 65.82
N LEU A 32 39.95 33.23 64.51
CA LEU A 32 40.53 32.12 63.75
C LEU A 32 42.00 31.83 64.13
N ARG A 33 42.78 32.87 64.47
CA ARG A 33 44.16 32.74 64.96
C ARG A 33 44.18 32.14 66.36
N TYR A 34 43.43 32.70 67.31
CA TYR A 34 43.40 32.23 68.71
C TYR A 34 42.82 30.83 68.87
N SER A 35 41.82 30.48 68.05
CA SER A 35 41.30 29.12 68.06
C SER A 35 42.26 28.09 67.42
N GLY A 36 43.39 28.53 66.85
CA GLY A 36 44.36 27.66 66.18
C GLY A 36 43.82 27.03 64.89
N MET A 37 42.72 27.57 64.33
CA MET A 37 42.11 27.01 63.12
C MET A 37 42.99 27.18 61.90
N LEU A 38 43.67 28.32 61.77
CA LEU A 38 44.63 28.56 60.69
C LEU A 38 45.82 27.60 60.78
N GLU A 39 46.33 27.35 62.00
CA GLU A 39 47.42 26.40 62.24
C GLU A 39 46.97 24.96 61.97
N THR A 40 45.77 24.60 62.39
CA THR A 40 45.17 23.27 62.12
C THR A 40 45.03 23.02 60.62
N ILE A 41 44.58 24.03 59.86
CA ILE A 41 44.49 23.95 58.39
C ILE A 41 45.91 23.86 57.79
N ARG A 42 46.87 24.64 58.27
CA ARG A 42 48.26 24.62 57.82
C ARG A 42 48.89 23.24 58.04
N ILE A 43 48.80 22.67 59.23
CA ILE A 43 49.30 21.32 59.56
C ILE A 43 48.61 20.26 58.69
N ARG A 44 47.28 20.36 58.50
CA ARG A 44 46.55 19.44 57.61
C ARG A 44 46.98 19.54 56.15
N LYS A 45 47.31 20.74 55.67
CA LYS A 45 47.82 20.99 54.31
C LYS A 45 49.27 20.55 54.13
N LEU A 46 50.11 20.69 55.16
CA LEU A 46 51.49 20.18 55.18
C LEU A 46 51.55 18.65 55.24
N GLY A 47 50.55 18.02 55.84
CA GLY A 47 50.37 16.58 55.85
C GLY A 47 49.65 16.05 54.60
N TYR A 48 48.90 14.96 54.79
CA TYR A 48 48.12 14.31 53.74
C TYR A 48 46.61 14.45 53.99
N PRO A 49 45.98 15.52 53.48
CA PRO A 49 44.56 15.80 53.74
C PRO A 49 43.62 14.81 53.03
N VAL A 50 44.03 14.26 51.88
CA VAL A 50 43.23 13.28 51.12
C VAL A 50 43.55 11.88 51.61
N ARG A 51 42.52 11.13 52.03
CA ARG A 51 42.67 9.80 52.64
C ARG A 51 41.66 8.82 52.05
N LEU A 52 42.10 7.96 51.15
CA LEU A 52 41.25 7.03 50.41
C LEU A 52 41.57 5.58 50.77
N LYS A 53 40.57 4.69 50.79
CA LYS A 53 40.83 3.25 50.81
C LYS A 53 41.51 2.84 49.49
N PHE A 54 42.35 1.80 49.53
CA PHE A 54 43.01 1.32 48.31
C PHE A 54 42.03 0.96 47.19
N SER A 55 40.91 0.30 47.50
CA SER A 55 39.89 -0.03 46.50
C SER A 55 39.34 1.22 45.81
N ALA A 56 38.87 2.20 46.59
CA ALA A 56 38.30 3.45 46.07
C ALA A 56 39.31 4.27 45.24
N PHE A 57 40.59 4.25 45.62
CA PHE A 57 41.64 4.90 44.83
C PHE A 57 41.83 4.20 43.48
N ILE A 58 41.90 2.86 43.47
CA ILE A 58 42.05 2.10 42.22
C ILE A 58 40.84 2.23 41.32
N ASP A 59 39.62 2.08 41.84
CA ASP A 59 38.40 2.23 41.03
C ASP A 59 38.35 3.58 40.31
N ARG A 60 38.89 4.64 40.94
CA ARG A 60 38.92 5.98 40.38
C ARG A 60 40.08 6.21 39.41
N TYR A 61 41.29 5.77 39.77
CA TYR A 61 42.54 6.15 39.09
C TYR A 61 43.22 5.03 38.30
N ARG A 62 42.67 3.81 38.25
CA ARG A 62 43.28 2.66 37.54
C ARG A 62 43.63 2.97 36.08
N TYR A 63 42.86 3.82 35.40
CA TYR A 63 43.11 4.22 34.01
C TYR A 63 44.36 5.09 33.83
N LEU A 64 44.94 5.60 34.92
CA LEU A 64 46.21 6.34 34.92
C LEU A 64 47.44 5.42 34.98
N LEU A 65 47.25 4.11 35.12
CA LEU A 65 48.34 3.16 35.09
C LEU A 65 49.13 3.29 33.77
N PRO A 66 50.47 3.28 33.83
CA PRO A 66 51.29 3.27 32.63
C PRO A 66 50.93 2.08 31.73
N TYR A 67 50.88 2.32 30.42
CA TYR A 67 50.42 1.32 29.43
C TYR A 67 51.20 0.00 29.44
N HIS A 68 52.46 0.02 29.88
CA HIS A 68 53.33 -1.15 30.01
C HIS A 68 53.10 -1.96 31.30
N ILE A 69 52.26 -1.48 32.22
CA ILE A 69 51.91 -2.18 33.45
C ILE A 69 50.49 -2.73 33.29
N THR A 70 50.37 -3.95 32.77
CA THR A 70 49.13 -4.73 32.84
C THR A 70 49.14 -5.53 34.14
N PRO A 71 48.32 -5.18 35.14
CA PRO A 71 48.34 -5.92 36.39
C PRO A 71 47.81 -7.33 36.21
N ALA A 72 48.52 -8.31 36.78
CA ALA A 72 48.02 -9.68 36.86
C ALA A 72 46.69 -9.72 37.63
N ARG A 73 45.84 -10.71 37.34
CA ARG A 73 44.63 -10.93 38.13
C ARG A 73 45.04 -11.27 39.56
N GLY A 74 44.55 -10.50 40.53
CA GLY A 74 44.87 -10.69 41.94
C GLY A 74 46.02 -9.84 42.48
N THR A 75 46.63 -8.96 41.68
CA THR A 75 47.67 -8.03 42.19
C THR A 75 47.14 -7.25 43.41
N PRO A 76 47.88 -7.22 44.53
CA PRO A 76 47.48 -6.50 45.73
C PRO A 76 47.16 -5.02 45.45
N LEU A 77 46.07 -4.51 45.99
CA LEU A 77 45.62 -3.13 45.74
C LEU A 77 46.67 -2.09 46.14
N ARG A 78 47.49 -2.38 47.16
CA ARG A 78 48.60 -1.51 47.59
C ARG A 78 49.66 -1.33 46.49
N GLU A 79 50.02 -2.41 45.80
CA GLU A 79 50.97 -2.38 44.68
C GLU A 79 50.40 -1.61 43.49
N LEU A 80 49.10 -1.79 43.20
CA LEU A 80 48.42 -1.00 42.18
C LEU A 80 48.42 0.49 42.53
N CYS A 81 48.21 0.84 43.80
CA CYS A 81 48.25 2.23 44.23
C CYS A 81 49.65 2.80 44.07
N HIS A 82 50.67 2.01 44.43
CA HIS A 82 52.07 2.38 44.20
C HIS A 82 52.38 2.58 42.72
N ALA A 83 51.92 1.71 41.83
CA ALA A 83 52.17 1.80 40.40
C ALA A 83 51.56 3.06 39.75
N VAL A 84 50.41 3.54 40.24
CA VAL A 84 49.82 4.82 39.79
C VAL A 84 50.62 6.02 40.30
N LEU A 85 51.20 5.91 41.49
CA LEU A 85 51.78 7.04 42.23
C LEU A 85 53.31 7.13 42.15
N SER A 86 53.99 6.09 41.69
CA SER A 86 55.46 5.92 41.73
C SER A 86 56.24 7.09 41.14
N ALA A 87 55.67 7.80 40.16
CA ALA A 87 56.28 8.97 39.53
C ALA A 87 56.25 10.25 40.40
N HIS A 88 55.63 10.23 41.59
CA HIS A 88 55.39 11.41 42.43
C HIS A 88 55.91 11.18 43.87
N PRO A 89 57.21 10.87 44.06
CA PRO A 89 57.77 10.60 45.38
C PRO A 89 57.60 11.82 46.31
N GLY A 90 57.31 11.58 47.59
CA GLY A 90 57.15 12.63 48.61
C GLY A 90 55.77 13.33 48.65
N GLU A 91 54.93 13.12 47.63
CA GLU A 91 53.57 13.71 47.56
C GLU A 91 52.47 12.75 48.04
N TYR A 92 52.83 11.50 48.36
CA TYR A 92 51.92 10.49 48.89
C TYR A 92 52.56 9.61 49.97
N GLN A 93 51.71 8.94 50.76
CA GLN A 93 52.09 7.86 51.66
C GLN A 93 51.11 6.69 51.54
N LEU A 94 51.61 5.46 51.56
CA LEU A 94 50.78 4.25 51.61
C LEU A 94 50.74 3.71 53.04
N GLY A 95 49.57 3.68 53.65
CA GLY A 95 49.35 3.02 54.95
C GLY A 95 49.07 1.53 54.81
N THR A 96 48.46 0.93 55.83
CA THR A 96 48.05 -0.49 55.81
C THR A 96 46.81 -0.74 54.95
N THR A 97 45.87 0.21 54.91
CA THR A 97 44.57 0.06 54.23
C THR A 97 44.19 1.25 53.35
N ARG A 98 44.99 2.32 53.35
CA ARG A 98 44.65 3.61 52.75
C ARG A 98 45.84 4.26 52.04
N VAL A 99 45.52 5.00 50.99
CA VAL A 99 46.40 5.97 50.33
C VAL A 99 46.17 7.34 50.96
N PHE A 100 47.26 8.03 51.23
CA PHE A 100 47.29 9.39 51.74
C PHE A 100 47.95 10.27 50.67
N LEU A 101 47.27 11.33 50.22
CA LEU A 101 47.76 12.20 49.15
C LEU A 101 47.77 13.66 49.61
N ARG A 102 48.73 14.42 49.10
CA ARG A 102 48.68 15.88 49.12
C ARG A 102 47.63 16.39 48.13
N GLU A 103 47.12 17.57 48.40
CA GLU A 103 46.01 18.15 47.62
C GLU A 103 46.39 18.43 46.16
N ASN A 104 47.62 18.91 45.92
CA ASN A 104 48.10 19.19 44.56
C ASN A 104 48.21 17.92 43.71
N LEU A 105 48.68 16.82 44.31
CA LEU A 105 48.77 15.52 43.65
C LEU A 105 47.38 15.00 43.27
N GLU A 106 46.40 15.05 44.18
CA GLU A 106 45.04 14.60 43.89
C GLU A 106 44.41 15.40 42.74
N ARG A 107 44.53 16.73 42.75
CA ARG A 107 44.05 17.58 41.65
C ARG A 107 44.73 17.25 40.33
N SER A 108 46.03 16.95 40.34
CA SER A 108 46.79 16.56 39.13
C SER A 108 46.29 15.23 38.57
N LEU A 109 46.07 14.23 39.43
CA LEU A 109 45.52 12.93 39.04
C LEU A 109 44.11 13.07 38.45
N GLU A 110 43.24 13.89 39.06
CA GLU A 110 41.89 14.15 38.55
C GLU A 110 41.89 14.84 37.18
N ARG A 111 42.77 15.84 36.98
CA ARG A 111 42.93 16.48 35.67
C ARG A 111 43.37 15.50 34.59
N ARG A 112 44.37 14.65 34.89
CA ARG A 112 44.84 13.61 33.96
C ARG A 112 43.74 12.60 33.64
N ARG A 113 42.98 12.17 34.66
CA ARG A 113 41.85 11.26 34.51
C ARG A 113 40.77 11.86 33.61
N ALA A 114 40.39 13.11 33.85
CA ALA A 114 39.40 13.82 33.03
C ALA A 114 39.85 13.95 31.57
N ALA A 115 41.13 14.28 31.33
CA ALA A 115 41.69 14.37 29.98
C ALA A 115 41.65 13.02 29.23
N LEU A 116 41.99 11.92 29.90
CA LEU A 116 41.91 10.58 29.30
C LEU A 116 40.47 10.19 28.97
N LEU A 117 39.53 10.39 29.90
CA LEU A 117 38.12 10.09 29.68
C LEU A 117 37.54 10.93 28.54
N GLN A 118 37.91 12.22 28.46
CA GLN A 118 37.48 13.10 27.37
C GLN A 118 38.04 12.66 26.01
N SER A 119 39.32 12.26 25.97
CA SER A 119 39.95 11.74 24.74
C SER A 119 39.29 10.44 24.29
N ALA A 120 39.06 9.49 25.21
CA ALA A 120 38.37 8.24 24.93
C ALA A 120 36.93 8.46 24.45
N ALA A 121 36.19 9.35 25.10
CA ALA A 121 34.85 9.74 24.69
C ALA A 121 34.85 10.36 23.29
N THR A 122 35.80 11.24 22.99
CA THR A 122 35.94 11.87 21.67
C THR A 122 36.27 10.82 20.60
N ALA A 123 37.16 9.87 20.88
CA ALA A 123 37.50 8.78 19.97
C ALA A 123 36.28 7.88 19.67
N LEU A 124 35.52 7.52 20.71
CA LEU A 124 34.28 6.75 20.57
C LEU A 124 33.24 7.52 19.76
N GLN A 125 32.98 8.78 20.12
CA GLN A 125 32.05 9.66 19.42
C GLN A 125 32.43 9.83 17.94
N LYS A 126 33.72 10.02 17.64
CA LYS A 126 34.25 10.12 16.27
C LYS A 126 33.93 8.85 15.46
N ARG A 127 34.20 7.67 16.02
CA ARG A 127 33.93 6.38 15.36
C ARG A 127 32.43 6.16 15.13
N VAL A 128 31.61 6.43 16.13
CA VAL A 128 30.14 6.28 16.04
C VAL A 128 29.56 7.26 15.02
N ARG A 129 29.92 8.54 15.08
CA ARG A 129 29.48 9.56 14.10
C ARG A 129 29.87 9.17 12.68
N GLY A 130 31.12 8.72 12.49
CA GLY A 130 31.61 8.24 11.19
C GLY A 130 30.84 7.03 10.66
N PHE A 131 30.56 6.04 11.52
CA PHE A 131 29.76 4.87 11.17
C PHE A 131 28.33 5.26 10.74
N LEU A 132 27.65 6.09 11.53
CA LEU A 132 26.29 6.55 11.23
C LEU A 132 26.22 7.36 9.93
N ALA A 133 27.20 8.25 9.70
CA ALA A 133 27.29 9.02 8.46
C ALA A 133 27.51 8.12 7.24
N ARG A 134 28.43 7.14 7.34
CA ARG A 134 28.69 6.17 6.26
C ARG A 134 27.46 5.31 5.96
N LYS A 135 26.76 4.83 6.99
CA LYS A 135 25.51 4.06 6.83
C LYS A 135 24.46 4.86 6.06
N LYS A 136 24.24 6.12 6.43
CA LYS A 136 23.31 7.03 5.72
C LYS A 136 23.75 7.28 4.27
N TYR A 137 25.03 7.50 4.02
CA TYR A 137 25.56 7.74 2.67
C TYR A 137 25.38 6.51 1.75
N LEU A 138 25.72 5.32 2.24
CA LEU A 138 25.58 4.09 1.47
C LEU A 138 24.12 3.82 1.09
N ALA A 139 23.18 4.01 2.01
CA ALA A 139 21.76 3.88 1.72
C ALA A 139 21.30 4.86 0.61
N LYS A 140 21.70 6.14 0.70
CA LYS A 140 21.40 7.13 -0.35
C LYS A 140 22.01 6.74 -1.70
N ARG A 141 23.26 6.27 -1.72
CA ARG A 141 23.95 5.84 -2.94
C ARG A 141 23.25 4.66 -3.60
N GLU A 142 22.87 3.64 -2.82
CA GLU A 142 22.13 2.49 -3.34
C GLU A 142 20.78 2.87 -3.94
N SER A 143 20.01 3.72 -3.25
CA SER A 143 18.75 4.24 -3.78
C SER A 143 18.96 5.03 -5.08
N ALA A 144 19.98 5.89 -5.14
CA ALA A 144 20.30 6.66 -6.33
C ALA A 144 20.66 5.76 -7.52
N VAL A 145 21.47 4.73 -7.32
CA VAL A 145 21.84 3.76 -8.37
C VAL A 145 20.62 3.00 -8.87
N LYS A 146 19.72 2.56 -7.98
CA LYS A 146 18.47 1.88 -8.36
C LYS A 146 17.58 2.79 -9.22
N ILE A 147 17.41 4.05 -8.83
CA ILE A 147 16.64 5.03 -9.60
C ILE A 147 17.29 5.27 -10.96
N GLN A 148 18.60 5.52 -11.00
CA GLN A 148 19.34 5.72 -12.25
C GLN A 148 19.20 4.53 -13.20
N ALA A 149 19.32 3.30 -12.70
CA ALA A 149 19.14 2.08 -13.48
C ALA A 149 17.70 1.96 -14.02
N ALA A 150 16.69 2.24 -13.19
CA ALA A 150 15.30 2.22 -13.60
C ALA A 150 15.00 3.26 -14.70
N VAL A 151 15.49 4.48 -14.55
CA VAL A 151 15.33 5.56 -15.54
C VAL A 151 16.01 5.22 -16.85
N ARG A 152 17.27 4.75 -16.80
CA ARG A 152 18.01 4.29 -18.00
C ARG A 152 17.24 3.17 -18.70
N GLY A 153 16.76 2.18 -17.96
CA GLY A 153 15.97 1.07 -18.49
C GLY A 153 14.60 1.47 -19.04
N TRP A 154 13.94 2.47 -18.45
CA TRP A 154 12.67 3.01 -18.97
C TRP A 154 12.88 3.76 -20.28
N ARG A 155 13.94 4.58 -20.37
CA ARG A 155 14.28 5.35 -21.57
C ARG A 155 14.48 4.43 -22.78
N GLU A 156 15.29 3.38 -22.62
CA GLU A 156 15.55 2.45 -23.72
C GLU A 156 14.32 1.61 -24.09
N ARG A 157 13.54 1.14 -23.10
CA ARG A 157 12.28 0.44 -23.39
C ARG A 157 11.27 1.32 -24.12
N LYS A 158 11.12 2.59 -23.74
CA LYS A 158 10.25 3.56 -24.42
C LYS A 158 10.68 3.75 -25.88
N ARG A 159 11.99 3.92 -26.12
CA ARG A 159 12.57 4.05 -27.47
C ARG A 159 12.32 2.79 -28.30
N TYR A 160 12.56 1.61 -27.74
CA TYR A 160 12.31 0.33 -28.40
C TYR A 160 10.83 0.14 -28.78
N VAL A 161 9.90 0.41 -27.86
CA VAL A 161 8.46 0.29 -28.12
C VAL A 161 8.01 1.24 -29.22
N LEU A 162 8.51 2.49 -29.23
CA LEU A 162 8.23 3.46 -30.28
C LEU A 162 8.70 2.95 -31.64
N MET A 163 9.95 2.47 -31.72
CA MET A 163 10.53 1.92 -32.95
C MET A 163 9.74 0.69 -33.43
N LYS A 164 9.44 -0.26 -32.52
CA LYS A 164 8.63 -1.46 -32.83
C LYS A 164 7.26 -1.08 -33.39
N ARG A 165 6.55 -0.13 -32.77
CA ARG A 165 5.26 0.36 -33.26
C ARG A 165 5.37 0.96 -34.65
N GLY A 166 6.42 1.74 -34.92
CA GLY A 166 6.71 2.29 -36.25
C GLY A 166 6.89 1.19 -37.30
N ILE A 167 7.73 0.19 -37.00
CA ILE A 167 7.97 -0.97 -37.88
C ILE A 167 6.69 -1.75 -38.12
N THR A 168 5.92 -2.08 -37.08
CA THR A 168 4.66 -2.81 -37.20
C THR A 168 3.64 -2.05 -38.06
N LYS A 169 3.54 -0.72 -37.90
CA LYS A 169 2.69 0.11 -38.77
C LYS A 169 3.16 0.07 -40.22
N ALA A 170 4.46 0.21 -40.48
CA ALA A 170 5.01 0.13 -41.83
C ALA A 170 4.72 -1.23 -42.48
N GLN A 171 4.94 -2.33 -41.74
CA GLN A 171 4.62 -3.69 -42.17
C GLN A 171 3.12 -3.86 -42.46
N ALA A 172 2.24 -3.32 -41.59
CA ALA A 172 0.80 -3.37 -41.79
C ALA A 172 0.35 -2.58 -43.03
N HIS A 173 0.91 -1.38 -43.26
CA HIS A 173 0.65 -0.60 -44.47
C HIS A 173 1.10 -1.34 -45.73
N PHE A 174 2.27 -1.98 -45.69
CA PHE A 174 2.78 -2.78 -46.80
C PHE A 174 1.88 -4.00 -47.10
N ARG A 175 1.59 -4.81 -46.09
CA ARG A 175 0.68 -5.98 -46.21
C ARG A 175 -0.71 -5.55 -46.67
N GLY A 176 -1.24 -4.45 -46.15
CA GLY A 176 -2.51 -3.87 -46.57
C GLY A 176 -2.50 -3.39 -48.03
N LYS A 177 -1.41 -2.77 -48.49
CA LYS A 177 -1.23 -2.38 -49.91
C LYS A 177 -1.20 -3.62 -50.81
N GLN A 178 -0.48 -4.66 -50.42
CA GLN A 178 -0.41 -5.92 -51.15
C GLN A 178 -1.79 -6.60 -51.23
N GLN A 179 -2.52 -6.66 -50.11
CA GLN A 179 -3.84 -7.28 -50.07
C GLN A 179 -4.88 -6.50 -50.89
N ARG A 180 -4.84 -5.15 -50.86
CA ARG A 180 -5.70 -4.33 -51.73
C ARG A 180 -5.44 -4.58 -53.21
N ARG A 181 -4.18 -4.68 -53.64
CA ARG A 181 -3.83 -5.05 -55.02
C ARG A 181 -4.37 -6.44 -55.39
N ARG A 182 -4.26 -7.42 -54.48
CA ARG A 182 -4.80 -8.78 -54.68
C ARG A 182 -6.33 -8.79 -54.77
N TYR A 183 -7.00 -8.04 -53.89
CA TYR A 183 -8.45 -7.91 -53.88
C TYR A 183 -8.97 -7.20 -55.13
N GLN A 184 -8.31 -6.15 -55.61
CA GLN A 184 -8.66 -5.49 -56.87
C GLN A 184 -8.64 -6.48 -58.04
N ARG A 185 -7.56 -7.27 -58.18
CA ARG A 185 -7.49 -8.34 -59.19
C ARG A 185 -8.64 -9.34 -59.06
N LEU A 186 -8.89 -9.85 -57.85
CA LEU A 186 -9.98 -10.81 -57.61
C LEU A 186 -11.37 -10.20 -57.89
N ARG A 187 -11.57 -8.93 -57.54
CA ARG A 187 -12.82 -8.20 -57.79
C ARG A 187 -13.04 -7.97 -59.28
N ASP A 188 -11.99 -7.66 -60.04
CA ASP A 188 -12.07 -7.50 -61.49
C ASP A 188 -12.38 -8.86 -62.16
N ASP A 189 -11.75 -9.95 -61.69
CA ASP A 189 -12.05 -11.31 -62.14
C ASP A 189 -13.48 -11.73 -61.79
N LEU A 190 -13.96 -11.43 -60.58
CA LEU A 190 -15.35 -11.67 -60.18
C LEU A 190 -16.33 -10.82 -60.98
N LYS A 191 -16.01 -9.56 -61.28
CA LYS A 191 -16.83 -8.74 -62.18
C LYS A 191 -16.94 -9.37 -63.57
N LYS A 192 -15.82 -9.81 -64.15
CA LYS A 192 -15.80 -10.52 -65.44
C LYS A 192 -16.64 -11.80 -65.39
N ARG A 193 -16.47 -12.63 -64.35
CA ARG A 193 -17.27 -13.86 -64.14
C ARG A 193 -18.75 -13.55 -63.93
N SER A 194 -19.09 -12.54 -63.15
CA SER A 194 -20.48 -12.13 -62.90
C SER A 194 -21.15 -11.53 -64.15
N ALA A 195 -20.40 -10.85 -65.01
CA ALA A 195 -20.91 -10.37 -66.29
C ALA A 195 -21.21 -11.55 -67.22
N ALA A 196 -20.28 -12.50 -67.32
CA ALA A 196 -20.48 -13.74 -68.08
C ALA A 196 -21.62 -14.60 -67.50
N GLN A 197 -21.76 -14.63 -66.17
CA GLN A 197 -22.82 -15.37 -65.49
C GLN A 197 -24.17 -14.63 -65.56
N LYS A 198 -24.21 -13.30 -65.58
CA LYS A 198 -25.41 -12.49 -65.85
C LYS A 198 -25.88 -12.64 -67.29
N GLU A 199 -24.97 -12.75 -68.25
CA GLU A 199 -25.33 -13.10 -69.62
C GLU A 199 -25.96 -14.50 -69.68
N ARG A 200 -25.32 -15.50 -69.06
CA ARG A 200 -25.87 -16.85 -68.94
C ARG A 200 -27.18 -16.91 -68.16
N SER A 201 -27.30 -16.15 -67.07
CA SER A 201 -28.49 -16.12 -66.22
C SER A 201 -29.58 -15.24 -66.79
N LYS A 202 -29.33 -14.29 -67.70
CA LYS A 202 -30.38 -13.67 -68.51
C LYS A 202 -30.98 -14.69 -69.47
N MET A 203 -30.15 -15.55 -70.06
CA MET A 203 -30.62 -16.67 -70.89
C MET A 203 -31.40 -17.73 -70.09
N VAL A 204 -31.08 -17.92 -68.81
CA VAL A 204 -31.79 -18.85 -67.90
C VAL A 204 -32.99 -18.19 -67.20
N ALA A 205 -32.93 -16.90 -66.82
CA ALA A 205 -34.04 -16.16 -66.22
C ALA A 205 -35.18 -15.92 -67.22
N GLN A 206 -34.89 -15.79 -68.52
CA GLN A 206 -35.93 -15.87 -69.57
C GLN A 206 -36.63 -17.24 -69.59
N ARG A 207 -36.00 -18.30 -69.07
CA ARG A 207 -36.59 -19.64 -68.90
C ARG A 207 -37.27 -19.83 -67.53
N GLU A 208 -36.80 -19.15 -66.47
CA GLU A 208 -37.28 -19.29 -65.08
C GLU A 208 -38.35 -18.25 -64.68
N GLU A 209 -38.44 -17.07 -65.32
CA GLU A 209 -39.54 -16.09 -65.11
C GLU A 209 -40.93 -16.66 -65.49
N ALA A 210 -40.95 -17.75 -66.26
CA ALA A 210 -42.14 -18.53 -66.56
C ALA A 210 -42.60 -19.42 -65.38
N GLN A 211 -41.79 -19.60 -64.33
CA GLN A 211 -41.98 -20.71 -63.38
C GLN A 211 -42.11 -20.35 -61.90
N GLU A 212 -41.87 -19.12 -61.43
CA GLU A 212 -41.81 -18.91 -59.97
C GLU A 212 -42.38 -17.57 -59.47
N LYS A 213 -43.71 -17.42 -59.60
CA LYS A 213 -44.55 -16.69 -58.64
C LYS A 213 -44.89 -17.62 -57.46
N ALA A 214 -44.02 -17.81 -56.47
CA ALA A 214 -44.40 -18.36 -55.15
C ALA A 214 -43.31 -18.28 -54.05
N HIS A 215 -43.58 -17.49 -53.00
CA HIS A 215 -43.24 -17.71 -51.57
C HIS A 215 -41.78 -17.75 -51.05
N ARG A 216 -41.37 -16.73 -50.23
CA ARG A 216 -41.32 -16.77 -48.73
C ARG A 216 -40.73 -15.48 -48.10
N PRO A 217 -41.12 -15.09 -46.86
CA PRO A 217 -40.68 -13.85 -46.20
C PRO A 217 -39.63 -14.05 -45.07
N SER A 218 -39.09 -12.90 -44.64
CA SER A 218 -38.01 -12.61 -43.70
C SER A 218 -38.36 -12.68 -42.20
N VAL A 219 -37.37 -12.98 -41.36
CA VAL A 219 -37.42 -12.96 -39.87
C VAL A 219 -37.09 -11.57 -39.32
N GLY A 220 -38.00 -11.01 -38.52
CA GLY A 220 -37.82 -9.76 -37.78
C GLY A 220 -37.49 -10.00 -36.30
N ALA A 221 -36.62 -9.15 -35.75
CA ALA A 221 -36.27 -9.11 -34.33
C ALA A 221 -37.27 -8.25 -33.54
N ALA A 222 -37.64 -8.69 -32.34
CA ALA A 222 -38.58 -8.00 -31.45
C ALA A 222 -37.95 -6.77 -30.75
N PRO A 223 -38.76 -5.75 -30.36
CA PRO A 223 -38.29 -4.51 -29.75
C PRO A 223 -38.08 -4.66 -28.24
N VAL A 224 -36.91 -4.23 -27.73
CA VAL A 224 -36.46 -4.37 -26.33
C VAL A 224 -37.14 -3.40 -25.35
N GLY A 225 -38.22 -2.72 -25.75
CA GLY A 225 -38.92 -1.72 -24.94
C GLY A 225 -39.94 -2.27 -23.91
N GLN A 226 -40.25 -3.57 -23.93
CA GLN A 226 -41.43 -4.12 -23.24
C GLN A 226 -41.10 -5.31 -22.31
N LEU A 227 -39.96 -5.25 -21.63
CA LEU A 227 -39.64 -6.21 -20.56
C LEU A 227 -40.16 -5.69 -19.21
N ASP A 228 -41.05 -6.46 -18.59
CA ASP A 228 -41.66 -6.14 -17.30
C ASP A 228 -40.62 -5.93 -16.20
N ILE A 229 -40.80 -4.86 -15.43
CA ILE A 229 -39.99 -4.52 -14.26
C ILE A 229 -40.72 -5.05 -13.01
N PRO A 230 -40.04 -5.71 -12.06
CA PRO A 230 -40.66 -6.13 -10.79
C PRO A 230 -41.33 -4.95 -10.07
N ALA A 231 -42.48 -5.19 -9.43
CA ALA A 231 -43.28 -4.15 -8.77
C ALA A 231 -42.47 -3.32 -7.75
N GLU A 232 -41.55 -3.96 -7.02
CA GLU A 232 -40.63 -3.30 -6.08
C GLU A 232 -39.73 -2.26 -6.79
N LEU A 233 -39.21 -2.60 -7.96
CA LEU A 233 -38.33 -1.71 -8.72
C LEU A 233 -39.11 -0.59 -9.42
N ALA A 234 -40.34 -0.87 -9.87
CA ALA A 234 -41.24 0.16 -10.38
C ALA A 234 -41.59 1.18 -9.29
N PHE A 235 -41.85 0.71 -8.06
CA PHE A 235 -42.05 1.57 -6.90
C PHE A 235 -40.82 2.43 -6.58
N LEU A 236 -39.62 1.84 -6.65
CA LEU A 236 -38.37 2.59 -6.47
C LEU A 236 -38.20 3.68 -7.55
N PHE A 237 -38.52 3.41 -8.81
CA PHE A 237 -38.45 4.41 -9.87
C PHE A 237 -39.42 5.57 -9.65
N ASN A 238 -40.63 5.31 -9.17
CA ASN A 238 -41.58 6.38 -8.83
C ASN A 238 -41.07 7.26 -7.69
N LYS A 239 -40.53 6.65 -6.61
CA LYS A 239 -39.96 7.41 -5.48
C LYS A 239 -38.65 8.15 -5.82
N LEU A 240 -38.00 7.79 -6.92
CA LEU A 240 -36.71 8.37 -7.33
C LEU A 240 -36.84 9.80 -7.83
N GLU A 241 -38.01 10.17 -8.37
CA GLU A 241 -38.26 11.48 -8.97
C GLU A 241 -38.20 12.58 -7.91
N ASP A 242 -38.75 12.30 -6.72
CA ASP A 242 -38.77 13.24 -5.58
C ASP A 242 -37.55 13.11 -4.65
N TRP A 243 -36.69 12.11 -4.86
CA TRP A 243 -35.56 11.85 -3.97
C TRP A 243 -34.26 12.54 -4.43
N THR A 244 -33.72 13.41 -3.56
CA THR A 244 -32.43 14.04 -3.73
C THR A 244 -31.35 13.27 -2.97
N PRO A 245 -30.36 12.67 -3.66
CA PRO A 245 -29.27 11.97 -2.99
C PRO A 245 -28.41 12.95 -2.16
N PRO A 246 -27.95 12.54 -0.96
CA PRO A 246 -27.09 13.37 -0.12
C PRO A 246 -25.73 13.68 -0.76
N HIS A 247 -25.27 12.81 -1.66
CA HIS A 247 -24.07 13.02 -2.46
C HIS A 247 -24.42 13.04 -3.94
N VAL A 248 -23.90 14.03 -4.66
CA VAL A 248 -24.03 14.19 -6.11
C VAL A 248 -22.64 14.23 -6.77
N ASP A 249 -22.59 14.25 -8.09
CA ASP A 249 -21.34 14.36 -8.85
C ASP A 249 -20.48 15.58 -8.46
N ARG A 250 -21.08 16.64 -7.88
CA ARG A 250 -20.34 17.82 -7.37
C ARG A 250 -19.52 17.51 -6.11
N ASN A 251 -19.90 16.49 -5.33
CA ASN A 251 -19.14 16.04 -4.16
C ASN A 251 -17.93 15.17 -4.53
N LEU A 252 -17.76 14.84 -5.82
CA LEU A 252 -16.70 13.99 -6.31
C LEU A 252 -15.69 14.80 -7.12
N VAL A 253 -14.43 14.80 -6.66
CA VAL A 253 -13.34 15.54 -7.32
C VAL A 253 -12.32 14.55 -7.88
N LYS A 254 -11.74 14.89 -9.03
CA LYS A 254 -10.59 14.15 -9.56
C LYS A 254 -9.37 14.50 -8.73
N VAL A 255 -8.75 13.50 -8.11
CA VAL A 255 -7.52 13.71 -7.35
C VAL A 255 -6.39 14.17 -8.29
N VAL A 256 -5.74 15.27 -7.92
CA VAL A 256 -4.58 15.84 -8.60
C VAL A 256 -3.43 15.86 -7.61
N GLY A 257 -2.36 15.12 -7.89
CA GLY A 257 -1.19 15.02 -7.00
C GLY A 257 -0.86 13.58 -6.57
N PRO A 258 0.19 13.40 -5.77
CA PRO A 258 0.56 12.08 -5.24
C PRO A 258 -0.47 11.64 -4.19
N VAL A 259 -1.02 10.44 -4.37
CA VAL A 259 -1.83 9.76 -3.33
C VAL A 259 -0.87 8.96 -2.47
N VAL A 260 -0.95 9.14 -1.14
CA VAL A 260 -0.17 8.33 -0.20
C VAL A 260 -0.66 6.89 -0.31
N ASP A 261 0.17 6.02 -0.87
CA ASP A 261 -0.06 4.57 -0.93
C ASP A 261 0.23 4.01 0.48
N THR A 262 -0.74 4.13 1.40
CA THR A 262 -0.62 3.70 2.81
C THR A 262 -0.65 2.19 2.97
N ALA A 263 -1.07 1.44 1.95
CA ALA A 263 -1.02 0.00 1.98
C ALA A 263 0.37 -0.48 1.54
N GLN A 264 1.01 -1.30 2.35
CA GLN A 264 1.88 -2.35 1.84
C GLN A 264 1.17 -2.93 0.61
N ARG A 265 1.74 -2.75 -0.59
CA ARG A 265 1.21 -3.38 -1.78
C ARG A 265 1.25 -4.87 -1.53
N VAL A 266 0.15 -5.43 -1.05
CA VAL A 266 -0.14 -6.84 -1.23
C VAL A 266 -0.20 -6.94 -2.74
N ASN A 267 0.91 -7.39 -3.33
CA ASN A 267 0.97 -7.67 -4.74
C ASN A 267 0.04 -8.86 -4.94
N TYR A 268 -1.18 -8.54 -5.36
CA TYR A 268 -2.11 -9.55 -5.80
C TYR A 268 -1.65 -10.02 -7.18
N ASP A 269 -0.80 -11.04 -7.18
CA ASP A 269 -0.38 -11.71 -8.40
C ASP A 269 -1.48 -12.69 -8.86
N LEU A 270 -1.56 -12.91 -10.16
CA LEU A 270 -2.46 -13.94 -10.69
C LEU A 270 -1.94 -15.32 -10.25
N PRO A 271 -2.83 -16.26 -9.87
CA PRO A 271 -2.42 -17.63 -9.58
C PRO A 271 -1.66 -18.25 -10.76
N ASP A 272 -0.59 -18.99 -10.49
CA ASP A 272 0.24 -19.60 -11.55
C ASP A 272 -0.54 -20.60 -12.42
N ASP A 273 -1.61 -21.19 -11.88
CA ASP A 273 -2.49 -22.14 -12.55
C ASP A 273 -3.69 -21.48 -13.27
N ILE A 274 -3.73 -20.15 -13.37
CA ILE A 274 -4.89 -19.41 -13.90
C ILE A 274 -5.26 -19.83 -15.33
N ASP A 275 -4.26 -20.17 -16.16
CA ASP A 275 -4.48 -20.58 -17.56
C ASP A 275 -5.14 -21.96 -17.70
N GLN A 276 -5.17 -22.76 -16.63
CA GLN A 276 -5.89 -24.03 -16.61
C GLN A 276 -7.40 -23.85 -16.46
N HIS A 277 -7.86 -22.65 -16.09
CA HIS A 277 -9.24 -22.33 -15.71
C HIS A 277 -10.00 -21.56 -16.79
N ALA A 278 -9.87 -21.95 -18.07
CA ALA A 278 -10.67 -21.37 -19.14
C ALA A 278 -12.19 -21.50 -18.86
N PHE A 279 -12.95 -20.41 -19.02
CA PHE A 279 -14.37 -20.36 -18.65
C PHE A 279 -15.24 -21.38 -19.40
N SER A 280 -14.85 -21.76 -20.62
CA SER A 280 -15.52 -22.83 -21.38
C SER A 280 -15.60 -24.16 -20.61
N LYS A 281 -14.59 -24.47 -19.79
CA LYS A 281 -14.61 -25.67 -18.93
C LYS A 281 -15.72 -25.57 -17.88
N PHE A 282 -15.86 -24.40 -17.25
CA PHE A 282 -16.91 -24.15 -16.27
C PHE A 282 -18.30 -24.23 -16.90
N SER A 283 -18.51 -23.54 -18.04
CA SER A 283 -19.81 -23.56 -18.71
C SER A 283 -20.22 -24.97 -19.13
N ASN A 284 -19.28 -25.78 -19.65
CA ASN A 284 -19.59 -27.13 -20.11
C ASN A 284 -20.00 -28.09 -18.97
N ILE A 285 -19.55 -27.83 -17.74
CA ILE A 285 -19.87 -28.67 -16.58
C ILE A 285 -21.15 -28.16 -15.87
N TYR A 286 -21.25 -26.84 -15.67
CA TYR A 286 -22.24 -26.26 -14.77
C TYR A 286 -23.45 -25.64 -15.48
N PHE A 287 -23.34 -25.23 -16.76
CA PHE A 287 -24.50 -24.72 -17.48
C PHE A 287 -25.40 -25.89 -17.87
N LYS A 288 -26.66 -25.84 -17.45
CA LYS A 288 -27.60 -26.96 -17.67
C LYS A 288 -28.21 -26.93 -19.07
N SER A 289 -28.92 -25.85 -19.41
CA SER A 289 -29.74 -25.77 -20.62
C SER A 289 -29.24 -24.73 -21.62
N HIS A 290 -28.06 -24.15 -21.38
CA HIS A 290 -27.53 -23.06 -22.20
C HIS A 290 -26.16 -23.42 -22.75
N VAL A 291 -26.06 -23.37 -24.07
CA VAL A 291 -24.76 -23.25 -24.72
C VAL A 291 -24.23 -21.85 -24.45
N TRP A 292 -22.96 -21.76 -24.04
CA TRP A 292 -22.32 -20.49 -23.75
C TRP A 292 -22.26 -19.59 -25.00
N GLY A 293 -22.95 -18.45 -24.92
CA GLY A 293 -23.17 -17.55 -26.05
C GLY A 293 -24.21 -16.50 -25.71
N MET A 294 -23.93 -15.24 -26.05
CA MET A 294 -24.82 -14.11 -25.78
C MET A 294 -26.25 -14.40 -26.25
N LYS A 295 -27.24 -14.13 -25.40
CA LYS A 295 -28.65 -14.28 -25.73
C LYS A 295 -29.31 -12.90 -25.88
N ARG A 296 -30.17 -12.77 -26.88
CA ARG A 296 -30.95 -11.54 -27.13
C ARG A 296 -32.33 -11.60 -26.51
N GLU A 297 -32.85 -12.80 -26.31
CA GLU A 297 -34.17 -13.06 -25.74
C GLU A 297 -34.07 -13.48 -24.27
N PRO A 298 -35.11 -13.24 -23.45
CA PRO A 298 -35.18 -13.74 -22.09
C PRO A 298 -34.93 -15.24 -22.00
N ILE A 299 -34.14 -15.67 -21.01
CA ILE A 299 -33.95 -17.10 -20.74
C ILE A 299 -35.22 -17.74 -20.17
N LYS A 300 -35.41 -19.02 -20.48
CA LYS A 300 -36.53 -19.85 -20.00
C LYS A 300 -36.14 -20.74 -18.81
N SER A 301 -34.85 -20.90 -18.55
CA SER A 301 -34.30 -21.62 -17.41
C SER A 301 -33.04 -20.90 -16.89
N PRO A 302 -32.69 -21.02 -15.60
CA PRO A 302 -31.43 -20.50 -15.07
C PRO A 302 -30.19 -21.14 -15.71
N PHE A 303 -29.05 -20.47 -15.64
CA PHE A 303 -27.77 -21.02 -16.09
C PHE A 303 -27.28 -22.12 -15.15
N LEU A 304 -27.36 -21.89 -13.84
CA LEU A 304 -26.93 -22.82 -12.81
C LEU A 304 -28.12 -23.50 -12.15
N ASN A 305 -27.91 -24.69 -11.58
CA ASN A 305 -28.96 -25.42 -10.87
C ASN A 305 -29.50 -24.62 -9.68
N LYS A 306 -30.83 -24.61 -9.52
CA LYS A 306 -31.53 -23.99 -8.38
C LYS A 306 -32.40 -25.03 -7.70
N ASN A 307 -32.28 -25.10 -6.37
CA ASN A 307 -33.05 -26.06 -5.56
C ASN A 307 -34.39 -25.47 -5.08
N LYS A 308 -34.54 -24.15 -5.10
CA LYS A 308 -35.76 -23.44 -4.69
C LYS A 308 -36.40 -22.80 -5.90
N ASP A 309 -37.72 -22.89 -6.00
CA ASP A 309 -38.50 -22.27 -7.08
C ASP A 309 -38.38 -20.74 -7.06
N SER A 310 -38.24 -20.14 -5.87
CA SER A 310 -37.99 -18.70 -5.72
C SER A 310 -36.69 -18.28 -6.39
N ASP A 311 -35.60 -19.04 -6.18
CA ASP A 311 -34.30 -18.75 -6.76
C ASP A 311 -34.33 -18.98 -8.28
N TYR A 312 -35.12 -19.96 -8.73
CA TYR A 312 -35.35 -20.23 -10.14
C TYR A 312 -36.03 -19.03 -10.81
N ALA A 313 -37.17 -18.58 -10.27
CA ALA A 313 -37.91 -17.43 -10.78
C ALA A 313 -37.07 -16.14 -10.75
N ASP A 314 -36.36 -15.89 -9.64
CA ASP A 314 -35.45 -14.75 -9.49
C ASP A 314 -34.34 -14.76 -10.53
N SER A 315 -33.78 -15.92 -10.86
CA SER A 315 -32.74 -16.04 -11.88
C SER A 315 -33.24 -15.60 -13.27
N LEU A 316 -34.48 -15.94 -13.62
CA LEU A 316 -35.09 -15.51 -14.89
C LEU A 316 -35.39 -14.01 -14.88
N ALA A 317 -35.91 -13.49 -13.78
CA ALA A 317 -36.21 -12.08 -13.61
C ALA A 317 -34.93 -11.23 -13.71
N ILE A 318 -33.85 -11.65 -13.04
CA ILE A 318 -32.56 -10.96 -13.11
C ILE A 318 -32.01 -10.94 -14.54
N PHE A 319 -32.16 -12.01 -15.32
CA PHE A 319 -31.70 -12.00 -16.70
C PHE A 319 -32.44 -10.95 -17.55
N LYS A 320 -33.76 -10.80 -17.36
CA LYS A 320 -34.54 -9.73 -18.01
C LYS A 320 -34.04 -8.35 -17.61
N LEU A 321 -33.71 -8.16 -16.33
CA LEU A 321 -33.13 -6.91 -15.83
C LEU A 321 -31.73 -6.63 -16.41
N ILE A 322 -30.89 -7.66 -16.58
CA ILE A 322 -29.59 -7.53 -17.27
C ILE A 322 -29.79 -7.15 -18.74
N LEU A 323 -30.73 -7.81 -19.45
CA LEU A 323 -31.06 -7.45 -20.84
C LEU A 323 -31.51 -5.99 -20.94
N ARG A 324 -32.36 -5.54 -20.02
CA ARG A 324 -32.83 -4.15 -19.95
C ARG A 324 -31.67 -3.20 -19.65
N PHE A 325 -30.87 -3.49 -18.62
CA PHE A 325 -29.72 -2.66 -18.24
C PHE A 325 -28.73 -2.48 -19.39
N MET A 326 -28.53 -3.51 -20.22
CA MET A 326 -27.56 -3.46 -21.31
C MET A 326 -28.09 -2.79 -22.58
N ASN A 327 -29.40 -2.82 -22.84
CA ASN A 327 -29.94 -2.49 -24.16
C ASN A 327 -31.03 -1.39 -24.14
N ASP A 328 -31.46 -0.92 -22.97
CA ASP A 328 -32.42 0.18 -22.85
C ASP A 328 -31.69 1.53 -22.87
N ASP A 329 -31.73 2.22 -24.01
CA ASP A 329 -31.10 3.53 -24.20
C ASP A 329 -31.79 4.64 -23.39
N SER A 330 -33.05 4.46 -22.98
CA SER A 330 -33.76 5.40 -22.11
C SER A 330 -33.25 5.36 -20.67
N LEU A 331 -32.62 4.24 -20.28
CA LEU A 331 -32.11 4.02 -18.94
C LEU A 331 -30.78 4.75 -18.73
N THR A 332 -30.87 5.99 -18.24
CA THR A 332 -29.72 6.86 -17.97
C THR A 332 -29.75 7.43 -16.55
N GLY A 333 -28.63 8.00 -16.11
CA GLY A 333 -28.55 8.75 -14.85
C GLY A 333 -28.94 7.92 -13.61
N LYS A 334 -29.86 8.45 -12.78
CA LYS A 334 -30.29 7.80 -11.55
C LYS A 334 -31.02 6.47 -11.80
N LYS A 335 -31.84 6.37 -12.86
CA LYS A 335 -32.62 5.16 -13.17
C LYS A 335 -31.70 3.98 -13.51
N GLU A 336 -30.61 4.26 -14.23
CA GLU A 336 -29.56 3.27 -14.51
C GLU A 336 -28.87 2.79 -13.23
N GLN A 337 -28.48 3.71 -12.35
CA GLN A 337 -27.85 3.37 -11.08
C GLN A 337 -28.76 2.48 -10.23
N VAL A 338 -30.03 2.85 -10.06
CA VAL A 338 -30.98 2.08 -9.25
C VAL A 338 -31.25 0.68 -9.83
N LEU A 339 -31.34 0.54 -11.16
CA LEU A 339 -31.47 -0.80 -11.76
C LEU A 339 -30.22 -1.66 -11.48
N GLY A 340 -29.03 -1.08 -11.64
CA GLY A 340 -27.77 -1.79 -11.36
C GLY A 340 -27.63 -2.16 -9.88
N ASP A 341 -28.00 -1.25 -8.99
CA ASP A 341 -27.99 -1.47 -7.53
C ASP A 341 -28.99 -2.54 -7.12
N TYR A 342 -30.17 -2.58 -7.76
CA TYR A 342 -31.17 -3.60 -7.51
C TYR A 342 -30.67 -5.00 -7.91
N ILE A 343 -30.02 -5.14 -9.08
CA ILE A 343 -29.40 -6.41 -9.49
C ILE A 343 -28.30 -6.83 -8.51
N ALA A 344 -27.44 -5.89 -8.11
CA ALA A 344 -26.39 -6.14 -7.13
C ALA A 344 -26.97 -6.54 -5.75
N TYR A 345 -28.05 -5.89 -5.33
CA TYR A 345 -28.78 -6.17 -4.09
C TYR A 345 -29.38 -7.58 -4.09
N LYS A 346 -29.93 -8.08 -5.21
CA LYS A 346 -30.44 -9.47 -5.27
C LYS A 346 -29.33 -10.50 -4.98
N GLY A 347 -28.09 -10.25 -5.42
CA GLY A 347 -26.93 -11.10 -5.08
C GLY A 347 -26.40 -10.92 -3.65
N LEU A 348 -26.59 -9.74 -3.06
CA LEU A 348 -26.28 -9.50 -1.64
C LEU A 348 -27.26 -10.24 -0.73
N SER A 349 -28.57 -10.08 -0.97
CA SER A 349 -29.65 -10.65 -0.18
C SER A 349 -29.76 -12.17 -0.32
N ASN A 350 -29.34 -12.74 -1.47
CA ASN A 350 -29.38 -14.17 -1.70
C ASN A 350 -28.07 -14.68 -2.33
N GLU A 351 -27.26 -15.35 -1.51
CA GLU A 351 -25.99 -15.94 -1.94
C GLU A 351 -26.13 -16.93 -3.10
N LYS A 352 -27.27 -17.66 -3.19
CA LYS A 352 -27.49 -18.64 -4.26
C LYS A 352 -27.69 -18.00 -5.64
N LEU A 353 -27.85 -16.68 -5.70
CA LEU A 353 -27.97 -15.92 -6.95
C LEU A 353 -26.64 -15.29 -7.40
N ARG A 354 -25.60 -15.23 -6.56
CA ARG A 354 -24.33 -14.54 -6.90
C ARG A 354 -23.67 -15.10 -8.15
N ASP A 355 -23.40 -16.40 -8.15
CA ASP A 355 -22.78 -17.06 -9.30
C ASP A 355 -23.69 -17.05 -10.53
N GLU A 356 -25.00 -17.07 -10.33
CA GLU A 356 -25.97 -16.98 -11.43
C GLU A 356 -25.84 -15.63 -12.13
N ILE A 357 -25.88 -14.53 -11.36
CA ILE A 357 -25.72 -13.17 -11.87
C ILE A 357 -24.41 -13.04 -12.63
N LEU A 358 -23.31 -13.50 -12.05
CA LEU A 358 -21.99 -13.43 -12.67
C LEU A 358 -21.92 -14.28 -13.95
N CYS A 359 -22.48 -15.49 -13.96
CA CYS A 359 -22.54 -16.34 -15.16
C CYS A 359 -23.39 -15.72 -16.27
N GLN A 360 -24.54 -15.14 -15.93
CA GLN A 360 -25.41 -14.43 -16.88
C GLN A 360 -24.68 -13.23 -17.49
N LEU A 361 -23.96 -12.45 -16.69
CA LEU A 361 -23.14 -11.34 -17.18
C LEU A 361 -21.99 -11.81 -18.07
N VAL A 362 -21.26 -12.87 -17.68
CA VAL A 362 -20.22 -13.49 -18.52
C VAL A 362 -20.78 -13.93 -19.86
N ASN A 363 -21.99 -14.50 -19.88
CA ASN A 363 -22.65 -14.89 -21.11
C ASN A 363 -22.98 -13.69 -22.00
N GLN A 364 -23.50 -12.61 -21.42
CA GLN A 364 -23.89 -11.41 -22.18
C GLN A 364 -22.71 -10.55 -22.64
N THR A 365 -21.54 -10.64 -21.99
CA THR A 365 -20.31 -9.97 -22.43
C THR A 365 -19.49 -10.81 -23.41
N TRP A 366 -19.78 -12.10 -23.57
CA TRP A 366 -19.04 -12.98 -24.47
C TRP A 366 -19.37 -12.72 -25.93
N ARG A 367 -18.34 -12.30 -26.70
CA ARG A 367 -18.44 -12.02 -28.15
C ARG A 367 -19.63 -11.12 -28.50
N ASN A 368 -19.90 -10.12 -27.64
CA ASN A 368 -20.93 -9.13 -27.89
C ASN A 368 -20.35 -8.03 -28.81
N ASP A 369 -20.79 -8.03 -30.06
CA ASP A 369 -20.33 -7.08 -31.09
C ASP A 369 -20.88 -5.66 -30.89
N ASN A 370 -21.96 -5.49 -30.10
CA ASN A 370 -22.47 -4.17 -29.76
C ASN A 370 -21.61 -3.58 -28.62
N THR A 371 -20.73 -2.65 -28.99
CA THR A 371 -19.80 -2.01 -28.04
C THR A 371 -20.47 -1.30 -26.88
N ALA A 372 -21.60 -0.59 -27.10
CA ALA A 372 -22.31 0.12 -26.04
C ALA A 372 -22.97 -0.86 -25.05
N SER A 373 -23.67 -1.87 -25.59
CA SER A 373 -24.27 -2.95 -24.80
C SER A 373 -23.22 -3.71 -23.99
N CYS A 374 -22.10 -4.05 -24.63
CA CYS A 374 -20.97 -4.73 -23.99
C CYS A 374 -20.35 -3.89 -22.88
N GLU A 375 -20.13 -2.58 -23.09
CA GLU A 375 -19.60 -1.68 -22.07
C GLU A 375 -20.54 -1.57 -20.85
N ARG A 376 -21.86 -1.52 -21.08
CA ARG A 376 -22.86 -1.57 -19.99
C ARG A 376 -22.82 -2.90 -19.24
N GLY A 377 -22.68 -4.03 -19.93
CA GLY A 377 -22.52 -5.34 -19.29
C GLY A 377 -21.28 -5.40 -18.39
N TRP A 378 -20.15 -4.87 -18.84
CA TRP A 378 -18.92 -4.80 -18.04
C TRP A 378 -19.00 -3.81 -16.87
N LEU A 379 -19.72 -2.69 -17.03
CA LEU A 379 -20.02 -1.77 -15.93
C LEU A 379 -20.82 -2.49 -14.83
N LEU A 380 -21.87 -3.23 -15.21
CA LEU A 380 -22.69 -3.99 -14.27
C LEU A 380 -21.88 -5.10 -13.58
N MET A 381 -21.03 -5.82 -14.32
CA MET A 381 -20.08 -6.79 -13.75
C MET A 381 -19.18 -6.15 -12.69
N ALA A 382 -18.59 -4.98 -12.98
CA ALA A 382 -17.73 -4.28 -12.03
C ALA A 382 -18.48 -3.84 -10.77
N ASN A 383 -19.75 -3.44 -10.90
CA ASN A 383 -20.61 -3.08 -9.77
C ASN A 383 -20.97 -4.30 -8.91
N CYS A 384 -21.37 -5.43 -9.51
CA CYS A 384 -21.60 -6.68 -8.77
C CYS A 384 -20.35 -7.14 -8.01
N LEU A 385 -19.19 -7.14 -8.67
CA LEU A 385 -17.90 -7.47 -8.06
C LEU A 385 -17.44 -6.47 -6.98
N SER A 386 -18.08 -5.31 -6.86
CA SER A 386 -17.80 -4.35 -5.78
C SER A 386 -18.46 -4.75 -4.46
N VAL A 387 -19.47 -5.63 -4.50
CA VAL A 387 -20.32 -5.92 -3.33
C VAL A 387 -20.36 -7.38 -2.93
N PHE A 388 -20.16 -8.34 -3.84
CA PHE A 388 -20.03 -9.75 -3.47
C PHE A 388 -18.98 -10.47 -4.32
N PRO A 389 -18.22 -11.42 -3.72
CA PRO A 389 -17.34 -12.30 -4.48
C PRO A 389 -18.12 -13.46 -5.15
N PRO A 390 -17.57 -14.06 -6.22
CA PRO A 390 -18.03 -15.37 -6.68
C PRO A 390 -17.76 -16.46 -5.64
N SER A 391 -18.44 -17.59 -5.76
CA SER A 391 -18.09 -18.79 -4.98
C SER A 391 -16.70 -19.31 -5.33
N ALA A 392 -16.13 -20.15 -4.45
CA ALA A 392 -14.84 -20.80 -4.69
C ALA A 392 -14.77 -21.58 -6.02
N PRO A 393 -15.79 -22.39 -6.40
CA PRO A 393 -15.82 -23.05 -7.72
C PRO A 393 -15.76 -22.10 -8.92
N LEU A 394 -16.42 -20.94 -8.86
CA LEU A 394 -16.47 -19.99 -9.98
C LEU A 394 -15.24 -19.07 -10.03
N TYR A 395 -14.63 -18.78 -8.89
CA TYR A 395 -13.62 -17.74 -8.70
C TYR A 395 -12.50 -17.74 -9.75
N LYS A 396 -11.76 -18.85 -9.90
CA LYS A 396 -10.62 -18.91 -10.84
C LYS A 396 -11.06 -18.81 -12.30
N PHE A 397 -12.20 -19.41 -12.65
CA PHE A 397 -12.74 -19.33 -14.02
C PHE A 397 -13.19 -17.92 -14.37
N LEU A 398 -13.83 -17.22 -13.42
CA LEU A 398 -14.21 -15.82 -13.60
C LEU A 398 -12.99 -14.91 -13.67
N LEU A 399 -12.00 -15.12 -12.80
CA LEU A 399 -10.73 -14.37 -12.84
C LEU A 399 -10.02 -14.55 -14.18
N LYS A 400 -9.95 -15.77 -14.69
CA LYS A 400 -9.38 -16.06 -16.02
C LYS A 400 -10.21 -15.39 -17.13
N TYR A 401 -11.54 -15.49 -17.08
CA TYR A 401 -12.42 -14.86 -18.07
C TYR A 401 -12.22 -13.35 -18.16
N VAL A 402 -12.25 -12.66 -17.03
CA VAL A 402 -12.01 -11.21 -16.95
C VAL A 402 -10.61 -10.86 -17.45
N SER A 403 -9.61 -11.70 -17.13
CA SER A 403 -8.23 -11.50 -17.56
C SER A 403 -8.06 -11.54 -19.09
N ASP A 404 -8.82 -12.40 -19.76
CA ASP A 404 -8.70 -12.62 -21.20
C ASP A 404 -9.65 -11.75 -22.04
N HIS A 405 -10.84 -11.45 -21.52
CA HIS A 405 -11.96 -10.97 -22.33
C HIS A 405 -12.54 -9.62 -21.88
N ALA A 406 -12.08 -9.04 -20.77
CA ALA A 406 -12.65 -7.78 -20.29
C ALA A 406 -12.43 -6.60 -21.26
N TYR A 407 -13.52 -5.88 -21.53
CA TYR A 407 -13.55 -4.75 -22.45
C TYR A 407 -12.83 -3.52 -21.88
N ASN A 408 -12.12 -2.76 -22.74
CA ASN A 408 -11.62 -1.40 -22.52
C ASN A 408 -11.35 -1.00 -21.06
N GLY A 409 -10.29 -1.54 -20.44
CA GLY A 409 -9.84 -1.12 -19.11
C GLY A 409 -10.56 -1.76 -17.92
N TYR A 410 -11.70 -2.43 -18.14
CA TYR A 410 -12.36 -3.21 -17.08
C TYR A 410 -11.54 -4.41 -16.63
N LYS A 411 -10.60 -4.91 -17.44
CA LYS A 411 -9.65 -5.97 -17.06
C LYS A 411 -9.01 -5.68 -15.72
N GLN A 412 -8.35 -4.52 -15.58
CA GLN A 412 -7.62 -4.17 -14.36
C GLN A 412 -8.57 -3.96 -13.17
N ILE A 413 -9.74 -3.35 -13.40
CA ILE A 413 -10.72 -3.06 -12.36
C ILE A 413 -11.31 -4.37 -11.80
N CYS A 414 -11.81 -5.23 -12.67
CA CYS A 414 -12.46 -6.48 -12.26
C CYS A 414 -11.45 -7.51 -11.73
N GLN A 415 -10.24 -7.60 -12.30
CA GLN A 415 -9.16 -8.44 -11.75
C GLN A 415 -8.82 -8.02 -10.32
N ARG A 416 -8.61 -6.72 -10.08
CA ARG A 416 -8.30 -6.23 -8.74
C ARG A 416 -9.43 -6.53 -7.76
N LYS A 417 -10.68 -6.27 -8.13
CA LYS A 417 -11.84 -6.55 -7.26
C LYS A 417 -11.89 -8.02 -6.86
N LEU A 418 -11.75 -8.93 -7.83
CA LEU A 418 -11.72 -10.37 -7.58
C LEU A 418 -10.58 -10.78 -6.65
N LEU A 419 -9.35 -10.32 -6.95
CA LEU A 419 -8.18 -10.66 -6.14
C LEU A 419 -8.27 -10.11 -4.71
N GLN A 420 -8.82 -8.91 -4.54
CA GLN A 420 -9.04 -8.30 -3.22
C GLN A 420 -10.15 -9.01 -2.44
N SER A 421 -11.22 -9.42 -3.10
CA SER A 421 -12.38 -10.05 -2.46
C SER A 421 -12.23 -11.55 -2.24
N HIS A 422 -11.12 -12.17 -2.65
CA HIS A 422 -10.92 -13.61 -2.49
C HIS A 422 -10.93 -13.97 -0.99
N ASN A 423 -11.84 -14.88 -0.60
CA ASN A 423 -12.09 -15.26 0.80
C ASN A 423 -12.56 -14.12 1.71
N GLN A 424 -13.12 -13.04 1.15
CA GLN A 424 -13.78 -11.98 1.93
C GLN A 424 -15.30 -12.18 1.96
N TRP A 425 -15.95 -11.61 2.99
CA TRP A 425 -17.42 -11.60 3.08
C TRP A 425 -18.04 -10.59 2.10
N ALA A 426 -19.28 -10.85 1.68
CA ALA A 426 -20.06 -9.89 0.92
C ALA A 426 -20.35 -8.63 1.76
N ARG A 427 -20.47 -7.48 1.09
CA ARG A 427 -20.81 -6.20 1.73
C ARG A 427 -22.27 -6.17 2.17
N SER A 428 -22.62 -5.24 3.06
CA SER A 428 -24.01 -5.06 3.52
C SER A 428 -24.83 -4.11 2.66
N CYS A 429 -24.19 -3.33 1.77
CA CYS A 429 -24.85 -2.30 0.97
C CYS A 429 -24.45 -2.40 -0.52
N PRO A 430 -25.32 -1.96 -1.44
CA PRO A 430 -24.98 -1.75 -2.86
C PRO A 430 -23.81 -0.76 -3.05
N PRO A 431 -23.25 -0.67 -4.28
CA PRO A 431 -22.15 0.25 -4.58
C PRO A 431 -22.51 1.71 -4.28
N SER A 432 -21.58 2.43 -3.66
CA SER A 432 -21.71 3.88 -3.45
C SER A 432 -21.62 4.67 -4.76
N LEU A 433 -22.04 5.95 -4.74
CA LEU A 433 -21.87 6.85 -5.89
C LEU A 433 -20.41 6.97 -6.34
N LEU A 434 -19.47 6.99 -5.40
CA LEU A 434 -18.03 7.01 -5.68
C LEU A 434 -17.59 5.74 -6.43
N GLU A 435 -18.11 4.58 -6.04
CA GLU A 435 -17.83 3.30 -6.73
C GLU A 435 -18.40 3.29 -8.14
N TRP A 436 -19.65 3.73 -8.31
CA TRP A 436 -20.26 3.89 -9.64
C TRP A 436 -19.43 4.79 -10.55
N ARG A 437 -19.01 5.95 -10.03
CA ARG A 437 -18.15 6.90 -10.74
C ARG A 437 -16.82 6.26 -11.12
N ALA A 438 -16.17 5.57 -10.18
CA ALA A 438 -14.88 4.93 -10.38
C ALA A 438 -14.95 3.76 -11.37
N ASN A 439 -15.98 2.92 -11.27
CA ASN A 439 -16.20 1.79 -12.18
C ASN A 439 -16.47 2.29 -13.61
N ARG A 440 -17.35 3.28 -13.78
CA ARG A 440 -17.65 3.88 -15.10
C ARG A 440 -16.43 4.56 -15.73
N LYS A 441 -15.62 5.26 -14.93
CA LYS A 441 -14.39 5.92 -15.39
C LYS A 441 -13.19 4.99 -15.44
N ARG A 442 -13.29 3.77 -14.91
CA ARG A 442 -12.23 2.75 -14.84
C ARG A 442 -10.98 3.27 -14.11
N VAL A 443 -11.20 3.89 -12.96
CA VAL A 443 -10.15 4.50 -12.13
C VAL A 443 -10.18 3.96 -10.71
N ASN A 444 -9.16 4.29 -9.92
CA ASN A 444 -9.13 3.99 -8.49
C ASN A 444 -9.93 5.03 -7.72
N MET A 445 -10.48 4.61 -6.59
CA MET A 445 -11.05 5.50 -5.60
C MET A 445 -9.97 5.99 -4.66
N ALA A 446 -10.15 7.20 -4.15
CA ALA A 446 -9.39 7.76 -3.05
C ALA A 446 -10.40 8.48 -2.14
N LEU A 447 -10.13 8.42 -0.84
CA LEU A 447 -10.90 9.11 0.18
C LEU A 447 -9.91 9.95 0.99
N GLN A 448 -10.32 11.18 1.29
CA GLN A 448 -9.56 12.06 2.16
C GLN A 448 -9.66 11.53 3.60
N LEU A 449 -8.52 11.38 4.27
CA LEU A 449 -8.47 11.02 5.68
C LEU A 449 -7.95 12.23 6.47
N ASN A 450 -8.77 12.70 7.42
CA ASN A 450 -8.40 13.77 8.34
C ASN A 450 -7.96 13.12 9.66
N PHE A 451 -6.71 13.34 10.05
CA PHE A 451 -6.19 12.90 11.33
C PHE A 451 -6.48 13.93 12.43
N ALA A 452 -6.43 13.50 13.69
CA ALA A 452 -6.70 14.35 14.85
C ALA A 452 -5.67 15.48 15.05
N ASP A 453 -4.54 15.42 14.35
CA ASP A 453 -3.50 16.46 14.30
C ASP A 453 -3.68 17.43 13.11
N ASP A 454 -4.88 17.46 12.52
CA ASP A 454 -5.25 18.26 11.35
C ASP A 454 -4.41 17.97 10.08
N VAL A 455 -3.66 16.87 10.07
CA VAL A 455 -2.96 16.40 8.87
C VAL A 455 -3.96 15.74 7.92
N ILE A 456 -4.00 16.24 6.69
CA ILE A 456 -4.82 15.71 5.60
C ILE A 456 -3.94 14.83 4.71
N THR A 457 -4.30 13.56 4.53
CA THR A 457 -3.62 12.62 3.61
C THR A 457 -4.53 12.04 2.54
#